data_AF-A0A6C0LQ91-F1
#
_entry.id   AF-A0A6C0LQ91-F1
#
_cell.length_a   1.000
_cell.length_b   1.000
_cell.length_c   1.000
_cell.angle_alpha   90.00
_cell.angle_beta   90.00
_cell.angle_gamma   90.00
#
_symmetry.space_group_name_H-M   'P 1'
#
loop_
_entity.id
_entity.type
_entity.pdbx_description
1 polymer ?
#
loop_
_entity_poly.entity_id
_entity_poly.type
_entity_poly.pdbx_seq_one_letter_code
_entity_poly.pdbx_strand_id
1 'polypeptide(L)'
;MTHTRSEDGTYHIYGKKYAELVGSRAQVWNRTAYKTSGNLTRRNLFRNKWGRIVSAAKHRTAKKEKRLEKNGYFAKKGEFGVVKKNVSNKNNSKKNKK
;
A
#
# COMPACT_ATOMS: atom_id res chain seq x y z
N MET A 1 -19.37 -11.72 7.05
CA MET A 1 -19.92 -10.98 8.21
C MET A 1 -20.17 -9.54 7.80
N THR A 2 -21.44 -9.17 7.70
CA THR A 2 -21.89 -7.78 7.60
C THR A 2 -21.88 -7.18 9.02
N HIS A 3 -21.39 -5.96 9.18
CA HIS A 3 -21.45 -5.26 10.47
C HIS A 3 -22.72 -4.41 10.47
N THR A 4 -23.62 -4.65 11.40
CA THR A 4 -24.86 -3.88 11.58
C THR A 4 -24.62 -2.71 12.54
N ARG A 5 -25.45 -1.67 12.41
CA ARG A 5 -25.43 -0.50 13.28
C ARG A 5 -26.13 -0.86 14.60
N SER A 6 -25.53 -0.50 15.73
CA SER A 6 -26.12 -0.68 17.05
C SER A 6 -27.19 0.39 17.33
N GLU A 7 -27.97 0.19 18.40
CA GLU A 7 -29.01 1.14 18.83
C GLU A 7 -28.47 2.55 19.13
N ASP A 8 -27.19 2.65 19.55
CA ASP A 8 -26.51 3.93 19.79
C ASP A 8 -26.06 4.66 18.50
N GLY A 9 -26.41 4.12 17.32
CA GLY A 9 -26.06 4.71 16.05
C GLY A 9 -24.57 4.55 15.69
N THR A 10 -23.81 3.71 16.37
CA THR A 10 -22.41 3.42 16.06
C THR A 10 -22.18 1.96 15.69
N TYR A 11 -20.99 1.66 15.18
CA TYR A 11 -20.54 0.30 14.87
C TYR A 11 -19.57 -0.17 15.95
N HIS A 12 -19.89 -1.29 16.61
CA HIS A 12 -19.03 -1.95 17.58
C HIS A 12 -18.26 -3.11 16.94
N ILE A 13 -16.95 -2.96 16.79
CA ILE A 13 -16.11 -3.94 16.09
C ILE A 13 -14.88 -4.22 16.93
N TYR A 14 -14.70 -5.47 17.36
CA TYR A 14 -13.61 -5.91 18.23
C TYR A 14 -13.41 -5.01 19.47
N GLY A 15 -14.51 -4.64 20.14
CA GLY A 15 -14.50 -3.80 21.33
C GLY A 15 -14.20 -2.32 21.08
N LYS A 16 -14.24 -1.84 19.83
CA LYS A 16 -14.05 -0.43 19.47
C LYS A 16 -15.29 0.13 18.80
N LYS A 17 -15.60 1.39 19.10
CA LYS A 17 -16.70 2.13 18.48
C LYS A 17 -16.22 2.89 17.25
N TYR A 18 -17.03 2.87 16.20
CA TYR A 18 -16.81 3.61 14.96
C TYR A 18 -18.11 4.31 14.56
N ALA A 19 -18.03 5.57 14.16
CA ALA A 19 -19.20 6.30 13.65
C ALA A 19 -19.64 5.75 12.29
N GLU A 20 -18.68 5.38 11.45
CA GLU A 20 -18.91 4.87 10.10
C GLU A 20 -18.28 3.50 9.91
N LEU A 21 -18.92 2.62 9.14
CA LEU A 21 -18.32 1.35 8.77
C LEU A 21 -17.24 1.52 7.70
N VAL A 22 -17.55 2.33 6.68
CA VAL A 22 -16.71 2.56 5.50
C VAL A 22 -16.41 4.05 5.39
N GLY A 23 -15.13 4.40 5.27
CA GLY A 23 -14.71 5.79 5.09
C GLY A 23 -13.40 5.94 4.32
N SER A 24 -12.89 7.17 4.30
CA SER A 24 -11.59 7.50 3.74
C SER A 24 -10.43 6.90 4.56
N ARG A 25 -9.24 6.83 3.96
CA ARG A 25 -8.02 6.39 4.68
C ARG A 25 -7.73 7.25 5.91
N ALA A 26 -8.03 8.56 5.85
CA ALA A 26 -7.86 9.47 6.97
C ALA A 26 -8.83 9.15 8.11
N GLN A 27 -10.12 8.95 7.82
CA GLN A 27 -11.12 8.56 8.81
C GLN A 27 -10.78 7.22 9.48
N VAL A 28 -10.31 6.23 8.71
CA VAL A 28 -9.84 4.95 9.26
C VAL A 28 -8.61 5.12 10.15
N TRP A 29 -7.69 5.99 9.75
CA TRP A 29 -6.51 6.34 10.56
C TRP A 29 -6.85 7.13 11.83
N ASN A 30 -7.97 7.84 11.86
CA ASN A 30 -8.44 8.58 13.04
C ASN A 30 -9.45 7.79 13.90
N ARG A 31 -9.74 6.53 13.54
CA ARG A 31 -10.74 5.66 14.19
C ARG A 31 -12.19 6.14 14.07
N THR A 32 -12.48 7.06 13.15
CA THR A 32 -13.86 7.45 12.83
C THR A 32 -14.56 6.35 12.05
N ALA A 33 -13.84 5.75 11.09
CA ALA A 33 -14.32 4.65 10.27
C ALA A 33 -13.55 3.34 10.55
N TYR A 34 -14.20 2.20 10.38
CA TYR A 34 -13.54 0.90 10.60
C TYR A 34 -12.61 0.50 9.45
N LYS A 35 -13.11 0.61 8.21
CA LYS A 35 -12.40 0.19 7.00
C LYS A 35 -12.60 1.17 5.85
N THR A 36 -11.76 1.07 4.83
CA THR A 36 -11.97 1.78 3.56
C THR A 36 -12.93 1.00 2.64
N SER A 37 -13.37 1.62 1.55
CA SER A 37 -14.11 0.93 0.47
C SER A 37 -13.38 -0.32 -0.04
N GLY A 38 -12.06 -0.27 -0.14
CA GLY A 38 -11.20 -1.41 -0.50
C GLY A 38 -10.86 -2.37 0.65
N ASN A 39 -11.67 -2.42 1.71
CA ASN A 39 -11.50 -3.28 2.89
C ASN A 39 -10.16 -3.14 3.65
N LEU A 40 -9.47 -1.99 3.53
CA LEU A 40 -8.27 -1.72 4.31
C LEU A 40 -8.66 -1.25 5.71
N THR A 41 -8.21 -1.98 6.73
CA THR A 41 -8.30 -1.53 8.13
C THR A 41 -7.09 -0.69 8.49
N ARG A 42 -7.14 -0.04 9.65
CA ARG A 42 -6.01 0.76 10.17
C ARG A 42 -4.67 0.02 10.17
N ARG A 43 -4.67 -1.29 10.50
CA ARG A 43 -3.46 -2.13 10.50
C ARG A 43 -2.84 -2.29 9.11
N ASN A 44 -3.64 -2.15 8.06
CA ASN A 44 -3.19 -2.24 6.67
C ASN A 44 -2.73 -0.90 6.09
N LEU A 45 -2.83 0.19 6.86
CA LEU A 45 -2.43 1.53 6.47
C LEU A 45 -1.07 1.90 7.08
N PHE A 46 -0.37 2.81 6.41
CA PHE A 46 0.93 3.31 6.82
C PHE A 46 1.02 4.81 6.52
N ARG A 47 1.46 5.61 7.50
CA ARG A 47 1.75 7.03 7.29
C ARG A 47 3.19 7.17 6.82
N ASN A 48 3.38 7.63 5.60
CA ASN A 48 4.72 7.84 5.05
C ASN A 48 5.40 9.08 5.65
N LYS A 49 6.67 9.29 5.33
CA LYS A 49 7.45 10.44 5.85
C LYS A 49 6.90 11.81 5.43
N TRP A 50 6.05 11.86 4.41
CA TRP A 50 5.41 13.07 3.90
C TRP A 50 3.99 13.25 4.45
N GLY A 51 3.61 12.49 5.49
CA GLY A 51 2.30 12.60 6.14
C GLY A 51 1.13 11.92 5.40
N ARG A 52 1.34 11.34 4.21
CA ARG A 52 0.26 10.67 3.45
C ARG A 52 0.00 9.27 4.01
N ILE A 53 -1.28 8.92 4.15
CA ILE A 53 -1.73 7.60 4.59
C ILE A 53 -1.90 6.70 3.36
N VAL A 54 -1.03 5.71 3.22
CA VAL A 54 -0.99 4.78 2.08
C VAL A 54 -1.24 3.35 2.54
N SER A 55 -1.48 2.43 1.60
CA SER A 55 -1.50 0.99 1.91
C SER A 55 -0.10 0.51 2.27
N ALA A 56 0.03 -0.18 3.42
CA ALA A 56 1.28 -0.77 3.87
C ALA A 56 1.80 -1.85 2.89
N ALA A 57 0.90 -2.61 2.26
CA ALA A 57 1.27 -3.60 1.26
C ALA A 57 1.95 -2.93 0.05
N LYS A 58 1.31 -1.90 -0.54
CA LYS A 58 1.86 -1.17 -1.70
C LYS A 58 3.18 -0.48 -1.38
N HIS A 59 3.33 0.12 -0.19
CA HIS A 59 4.58 0.74 0.22
C HIS A 59 5.73 -0.28 0.32
N ARG A 60 5.47 -1.48 0.83
CA ARG A 60 6.48 -2.55 0.95
C ARG A 60 6.82 -3.17 -0.41
N THR A 61 5.81 -3.49 -1.23
CA THR A 61 6.05 -4.11 -2.55
C THR A 61 6.79 -3.17 -3.48
N ALA A 62 6.44 -1.88 -3.50
CA ALA A 62 7.14 -0.89 -4.34
C ALA A 62 8.65 -0.85 -4.07
N LYS A 63 9.08 -0.91 -2.80
CA LYS A 63 10.50 -0.93 -2.41
C LYS A 63 11.21 -2.22 -2.80
N LYS A 64 10.50 -3.36 -2.78
CA LYS A 64 11.05 -4.68 -3.11
C LYS A 64 11.13 -4.91 -4.63
N GLU A 65 10.08 -4.52 -5.35
CA GLU A 65 9.94 -4.83 -6.76
C GLU A 65 10.83 -3.97 -7.61
N LYS A 66 10.95 -2.66 -7.31
CA LYS A 66 11.72 -1.69 -8.12
C LYS A 66 11.48 -1.87 -9.63
N ARG A 67 10.21 -2.06 -10.01
CA ARG A 67 9.81 -2.55 -11.34
C ARG A 67 10.34 -1.69 -12.48
N LEU A 68 10.39 -0.36 -12.29
CA LEU A 68 10.93 0.56 -13.28
C LEU A 68 12.44 0.37 -13.47
N GLU A 69 13.21 0.36 -12.37
CA GLU A 69 14.66 0.14 -12.40
C GLU A 69 15.00 -1.22 -13.02
N LYS A 70 14.26 -2.29 -12.66
CA LYS A 70 14.46 -3.63 -13.23
C LYS A 70 14.17 -3.71 -14.73
N ASN A 71 13.21 -2.92 -15.21
CA ASN A 71 12.89 -2.82 -16.63
C ASN A 71 13.77 -1.79 -17.37
N GLY A 72 14.78 -1.24 -16.69
CA GLY A 72 15.76 -0.32 -17.28
C GLY A 72 15.36 1.15 -17.28
N TYR A 73 14.28 1.53 -16.62
CA TYR A 73 13.83 2.91 -16.54
C TYR A 73 14.41 3.60 -15.29
N PHE A 74 15.17 4.67 -15.52
CA PHE A 74 15.81 5.47 -14.48
C PHE A 74 15.53 6.96 -14.68
N ALA A 75 15.73 7.74 -13.61
CA ALA A 75 15.77 9.19 -13.65
C ALA A 75 17.21 9.67 -13.42
N LYS A 76 17.66 10.68 -14.18
CA LYS A 76 18.97 11.32 -14.02
C LYS A 76 18.77 12.76 -13.56
N LYS A 77 19.46 13.16 -12.49
CA LYS A 77 19.35 14.53 -11.93
C LYS A 77 19.77 15.54 -13.01
N GLY A 78 18.93 16.55 -13.25
CA GLY A 78 19.17 17.60 -14.26
C GLY A 78 18.61 17.29 -15.66
N GLU A 79 18.12 16.08 -15.91
CA GLU A 79 17.46 15.71 -17.16
C GLU A 79 15.98 15.44 -16.91
N PHE A 80 15.11 16.09 -17.68
CA PHE A 80 13.67 15.87 -17.62
C PHE A 80 13.29 14.71 -18.56
N GLY A 81 12.65 13.67 -18.01
CA GLY A 81 12.18 12.52 -18.78
C GLY A 81 12.68 11.17 -18.26
N VAL A 82 12.46 10.12 -19.06
CA VAL A 82 12.81 8.74 -18.74
C VAL A 82 14.13 8.36 -19.42
N VAL A 83 15.11 7.92 -18.64
CA VAL A 83 16.38 7.39 -19.17
C VAL A 83 16.28 5.86 -19.19
N LYS A 84 16.31 5.27 -20.39
CA LYS A 84 16.29 3.81 -20.57
C LYS A 84 17.71 3.25 -20.66
N LYS A 85 18.09 2.39 -19.73
CA LYS A 85 19.36 1.64 -19.74
C LYS A 85 19.11 0.20 -20.19
N ASN A 86 20.06 -0.36 -20.91
CA ASN A 86 20.08 -1.79 -21.21
C ASN A 86 20.34 -2.57 -19.92
N VAL A 87 19.30 -3.17 -19.36
CA VAL A 87 19.44 -4.11 -18.25
C VAL A 87 19.68 -5.47 -18.88
N SER A 88 20.91 -5.98 -18.81
CA SER A 88 21.16 -7.35 -19.22
C SER A 88 20.44 -8.28 -18.24
N ASN A 89 19.46 -9.03 -18.72
CA ASN A 89 18.94 -10.18 -17.98
C ASN A 89 20.10 -11.19 -17.90
N LYS A 90 20.87 -11.16 -16.81
CA LYS A 90 21.75 -12.27 -16.46
C LYS A 90 20.84 -13.47 -16.17
N ASN A 91 20.52 -14.21 -17.22
CA ASN A 91 19.98 -15.55 -17.11
C ASN A 91 21.03 -16.33 -16.30
N ASN A 92 20.72 -16.62 -15.03
CA ASN A 92 21.46 -17.60 -14.26
C ASN A 92 21.22 -18.95 -14.94
N SER A 93 21.99 -19.25 -15.99
CA SER A 93 22.09 -20.59 -16.52
C SER A 93 22.61 -21.45 -15.37
N LYS A 94 21.72 -22.23 -14.74
CA LYS A 94 22.13 -23.32 -13.86
C LYS A 94 22.98 -24.25 -14.71
N LYS A 95 24.30 -24.11 -14.64
CA LYS A 95 25.22 -25.13 -15.13
C LYS A 95 25.00 -26.34 -14.23
N ASN A 96 24.20 -27.29 -14.68
CA ASN A 96 24.19 -28.64 -14.15
C ASN A 96 25.65 -29.13 -14.24
N LYS A 97 26.32 -29.24 -13.09
CA LYS A 97 27.54 -30.05 -13.00
C LYS A 97 27.08 -31.50 -13.03
N LYS A 98 27.53 -32.21 -14.07
CA LYS A 98 27.53 -33.68 -14.12
C LYS A 98 28.38 -34.21 -12.97
#